data_AF-A0A023G360-F1
#
_entry.id   AF-A0A023G360-F1
#
_cell.length_a   1.000
_cell.length_b   1.000
_cell.length_c   1.000
_cell.angle_alpha   90.00
_cell.angle_beta   90.00
_cell.angle_gamma   90.00
#
_symmetry.space_group_name_H-M   'P 1'
#
loop_
_entity.id
_entity.type
_entity.pdbx_description
1 polymer ?
#
loop_
_entity_poly.entity_id
_entity_poly.type
_entity_poly.pdbx_seq_one_letter_code
_entity_poly.pdbx_strand_id
1 'polypeptide(L)'
;MGHAAAFLFADCTAVLTFGAATSRLLAEVMEQAGTWAAENLSQLNQWQVMAVDLSVLFRGVQNRQLDMVAFFLKAKEEALAAQLSREPNPQQSGAQLQLLSREADTWSKVLEELTNVIKQNAEDLSSKLFSQQLLQLLLSSVVHLLTMLHPRDMHDSWAERAELRRHICKSLANYLTQLRSHVHRNLSEQPPEPRVIADKSTMEWDKLTDQEVILHCVRNGNVPEGQYQLLCRGSIKRVELMESFRQVAEQEALRCLSRKEFSKAALVLGNVGFSSTEKFKEMLLLCRDRSVSRLLKEELSNAGILSGEDTRLLEKCAKIETVFCDDRSWACFAATRYRATARHKQPYGSKQALAAVKPCQPPDLNLHSNMVANHGLAAPYCRLAPSWLKFWESDTIDRVLTEGHAVLASQDNVHLGPGE
;
A
#
# COMPACT_ATOMS: atom_id res chain seq x y z
N MET A 1 -6.00 -39.22 7.37
CA MET A 1 -6.75 -39.73 6.20
C MET A 1 -8.21 -39.80 6.63
N GLY A 2 -9.05 -38.89 6.13
CA GLY A 2 -10.45 -38.80 6.56
C GLY A 2 -11.34 -39.58 5.61
N HIS A 3 -11.83 -40.75 6.03
CA HIS A 3 -12.96 -41.40 5.38
C HIS A 3 -14.22 -40.69 5.88
N ALA A 4 -14.84 -39.87 5.03
CA ALA A 4 -16.12 -39.25 5.33
C ALA A 4 -17.23 -40.01 4.58
N ALA A 5 -18.40 -40.13 5.20
CA ALA A 5 -19.59 -40.55 4.48
C ALA A 5 -19.96 -39.44 3.48
N ALA A 6 -20.12 -39.78 2.21
CA ALA A 6 -20.59 -38.86 1.18
C ALA A 6 -21.99 -39.28 0.73
N PHE A 7 -22.88 -38.31 0.59
CA PHE A 7 -24.19 -38.51 -0.02
C PHE A 7 -24.12 -38.11 -1.50
N LEU A 8 -24.27 -39.09 -2.39
CA LEU A 8 -24.46 -38.86 -3.83
C LEU A 8 -25.97 -38.79 -4.11
N PHE A 9 -26.41 -37.73 -4.77
CA PHE A 9 -27.81 -37.55 -5.15
C PHE A 9 -27.97 -37.67 -6.67
N ALA A 10 -28.73 -38.67 -7.13
CA ALA A 10 -29.20 -38.79 -8.51
C ALA A 10 -30.68 -39.20 -8.47
N ASP A 11 -31.55 -38.56 -9.25
CA ASP A 11 -32.97 -38.92 -9.39
C ASP A 11 -33.72 -39.16 -8.05
N CYS A 12 -33.53 -38.27 -7.07
CA CYS A 12 -34.10 -38.36 -5.72
C CYS A 12 -33.64 -39.57 -4.88
N THR A 13 -32.60 -40.30 -5.31
CA THR A 13 -31.94 -41.34 -4.51
C THR A 13 -30.66 -40.82 -3.87
N ALA A 14 -30.54 -40.99 -2.55
CA ALA A 14 -29.34 -40.66 -1.78
C ALA A 14 -28.55 -41.94 -1.53
N VAL A 15 -27.37 -42.07 -2.12
CA VAL A 15 -26.46 -43.21 -1.88
C VAL A 15 -25.42 -42.80 -0.87
N LEU A 16 -25.38 -43.53 0.25
CA LEU A 16 -24.40 -43.37 1.32
C LEU A 16 -23.13 -44.16 0.95
N THR A 17 -22.08 -43.48 0.51
CA THR A 17 -20.80 -44.14 0.21
C THR A 17 -19.87 -44.10 1.41
N PHE A 18 -19.41 -45.28 1.86
CA PHE A 18 -18.40 -45.41 2.90
C PHE A 18 -17.03 -45.73 2.30
N GLY A 19 -15.97 -45.18 2.89
CA GLY A 19 -14.59 -45.56 2.56
C GLY A 19 -14.00 -44.89 1.32
N ALA A 20 -14.79 -44.17 0.51
CA ALA A 20 -14.27 -43.37 -0.60
C ALA A 20 -13.55 -42.11 -0.07
N ALA A 21 -12.35 -41.84 -0.59
CA ALA A 21 -11.69 -40.57 -0.35
C ALA A 21 -12.48 -39.44 -1.05
N THR A 22 -12.84 -38.39 -0.31
CA THR A 22 -13.61 -37.25 -0.84
C THR A 22 -12.98 -36.64 -2.11
N SER A 23 -11.64 -36.60 -2.16
CA SER A 23 -10.87 -36.15 -3.32
C SER A 23 -11.09 -37.02 -4.57
N ARG A 24 -11.21 -38.34 -4.41
CA ARG A 24 -11.42 -39.28 -5.51
C ARG A 24 -12.85 -39.17 -6.05
N LEU A 25 -13.82 -39.08 -5.15
CA LEU A 25 -15.23 -38.95 -5.50
C LEU A 25 -15.48 -37.64 -6.28
N LEU A 26 -14.89 -36.52 -5.85
CA LEU A 26 -14.96 -35.26 -6.58
C LEU A 26 -14.27 -35.33 -7.93
N ALA A 27 -13.10 -35.94 -8.02
CA ALA A 27 -12.41 -36.12 -9.31
C ALA A 27 -13.30 -36.87 -10.32
N GLU A 28 -13.94 -37.96 -9.88
CA GLU A 28 -14.82 -38.78 -10.72
C GLU A 28 -16.12 -38.03 -11.09
N VAL A 29 -16.72 -37.28 -10.16
CA VAL A 29 -17.91 -36.44 -10.43
C VAL A 29 -17.58 -35.29 -11.38
N MET A 30 -16.43 -34.64 -11.22
CA MET A 30 -15.97 -33.58 -12.13
C MET A 30 -15.70 -34.13 -13.54
N GLU A 31 -15.16 -35.33 -13.65
CA GLU A 31 -14.86 -35.99 -14.93
C GLU A 31 -16.15 -36.40 -15.67
N GLN A 32 -17.18 -36.86 -14.95
CA GLN A 32 -18.41 -37.39 -15.58
C GLN A 32 -19.57 -36.40 -15.68
N ALA A 33 -19.75 -35.56 -14.66
CA ALA A 33 -20.92 -34.66 -14.51
C ALA A 33 -20.55 -33.17 -14.49
N GLY A 34 -19.25 -32.85 -14.51
CA GLY A 34 -18.73 -31.48 -14.60
C GLY A 34 -18.60 -30.75 -13.26
N THR A 35 -18.08 -29.53 -13.33
CA THR A 35 -17.74 -28.69 -12.16
C THR A 35 -18.95 -28.28 -11.33
N TRP A 36 -20.09 -27.99 -11.96
CA TRP A 36 -21.33 -27.62 -11.27
C TRP A 36 -21.85 -28.74 -10.36
N ALA A 37 -21.79 -29.99 -10.82
CA ALA A 37 -22.21 -31.14 -10.02
C ALA A 37 -21.29 -31.33 -8.81
N ALA A 38 -19.97 -31.14 -9.00
CA ALA A 38 -18.99 -31.22 -7.93
C ALA A 38 -19.14 -30.09 -6.90
N GLU A 39 -19.43 -28.86 -7.34
CA GLU A 39 -19.72 -27.71 -6.47
C GLU A 39 -20.96 -27.94 -5.62
N ASN A 40 -22.07 -28.36 -6.22
CA ASN A 40 -23.30 -28.70 -5.47
C ASN A 40 -23.06 -29.81 -4.46
N LEU A 41 -22.35 -30.86 -4.88
CA LEU A 41 -22.05 -31.99 -4.01
C LEU A 41 -21.18 -31.57 -2.81
N SER A 42 -20.20 -30.69 -3.05
CA SER A 42 -19.37 -30.09 -2.01
C SER A 42 -20.19 -29.23 -1.04
N GLN A 43 -21.09 -28.39 -1.55
CA GLN A 43 -21.96 -27.54 -0.74
C GLN A 43 -22.92 -28.35 0.12
N LEU A 44 -23.57 -29.36 -0.46
CA LEU A 44 -24.53 -30.23 0.23
C LEU A 44 -23.88 -31.01 1.38
N ASN A 45 -22.62 -31.42 1.20
CA ASN A 45 -21.88 -32.16 2.23
C ASN A 45 -21.02 -31.25 3.14
N GLN A 46 -21.18 -29.91 3.05
CA GLN A 46 -20.42 -28.92 3.81
C GLN A 46 -18.90 -29.12 3.71
N TRP A 47 -18.39 -29.56 2.57
CA TRP A 47 -16.96 -29.74 2.35
C TRP A 47 -16.22 -28.42 2.10
N GLN A 48 -16.78 -27.28 2.53
CA GLN A 48 -16.41 -25.89 2.19
C GLN A 48 -14.96 -25.48 2.49
N VAL A 49 -14.16 -26.34 3.12
CA VAL A 49 -12.70 -26.19 3.23
C VAL A 49 -12.06 -27.40 2.56
N MET A 50 -12.18 -27.48 1.24
CA MET A 50 -11.68 -28.64 0.52
C MET A 50 -10.15 -28.66 0.53
N ALA A 51 -9.58 -29.66 1.19
CA ALA A 51 -8.27 -30.18 0.84
C ALA A 51 -8.39 -30.93 -0.49
N VAL A 52 -8.60 -30.20 -1.60
CA VAL A 52 -8.48 -30.80 -2.93
C VAL A 52 -7.04 -31.27 -3.08
N ASP A 53 -6.89 -32.58 -3.33
CA ASP A 53 -5.60 -33.22 -3.47
C ASP A 53 -4.99 -32.88 -4.84
N LEU A 54 -3.66 -32.85 -4.92
CA LEU A 54 -2.89 -32.65 -6.15
C LEU A 54 -3.30 -33.64 -7.25
N SER A 55 -3.86 -34.79 -6.89
CA SER A 55 -4.41 -35.76 -7.85
C SER A 55 -5.50 -35.18 -8.76
N VAL A 56 -6.31 -34.22 -8.28
CA VAL A 56 -7.32 -33.53 -9.11
C VAL A 56 -6.66 -32.60 -10.13
N LEU A 57 -5.62 -31.87 -9.70
CA LEU A 57 -4.82 -31.03 -10.58
C LEU A 57 -4.17 -31.86 -11.70
N PHE A 58 -3.54 -32.98 -11.34
CA PHE A 58 -2.86 -33.85 -12.30
C PHE A 58 -3.84 -34.46 -13.31
N ARG A 59 -5.04 -34.88 -12.89
CA ARG A 59 -6.08 -35.35 -13.83
C ARG A 59 -6.56 -34.24 -14.76
N GLY A 60 -6.80 -33.04 -14.22
CA GLY A 60 -7.22 -31.89 -15.04
C GLY A 60 -6.19 -31.54 -16.10
N VAL A 61 -4.91 -31.59 -15.75
CA VAL A 61 -3.80 -31.41 -16.69
C VAL A 61 -3.72 -32.54 -17.72
N GLN A 62 -3.75 -33.81 -17.28
CA GLN A 62 -3.65 -34.98 -18.15
C GLN A 62 -4.79 -35.04 -19.18
N ASN A 63 -6.02 -34.75 -18.74
CA ASN A 63 -7.21 -34.77 -19.58
C ASN A 63 -7.47 -33.45 -20.31
N ARG A 64 -6.58 -32.45 -20.16
CA ARG A 64 -6.71 -31.09 -20.74
C ARG A 64 -8.03 -30.39 -20.35
N GLN A 65 -8.54 -30.67 -19.15
CA GLN A 65 -9.78 -30.12 -18.61
C GLN A 65 -9.48 -28.88 -17.76
N LEU A 66 -9.50 -27.70 -18.39
CA LEU A 66 -9.21 -26.43 -17.72
C LEU A 66 -10.16 -26.11 -16.57
N ASP A 67 -11.43 -26.51 -16.68
CA ASP A 67 -12.43 -26.28 -15.63
C ASP A 67 -12.05 -27.01 -14.33
N MET A 68 -11.44 -28.20 -14.45
CA MET A 68 -10.94 -28.96 -13.31
C MET A 68 -9.73 -28.30 -12.66
N VAL A 69 -8.83 -27.74 -13.48
CA VAL A 69 -7.67 -26.97 -13.00
C VAL A 69 -8.12 -25.66 -12.34
N ALA A 70 -9.07 -24.94 -12.94
CA ALA A 70 -9.61 -23.69 -12.41
C ALA A 70 -10.32 -23.91 -11.07
N PHE A 71 -11.12 -24.98 -10.96
CA PHE A 71 -11.75 -25.37 -9.70
C PHE A 71 -10.72 -25.69 -8.62
N PHE A 72 -9.67 -26.44 -8.96
CA PHE A 72 -8.59 -26.75 -8.01
C PHE A 72 -7.89 -25.47 -7.51
N LEU A 73 -7.52 -24.56 -8.42
CA LEU A 73 -6.85 -23.31 -8.08
C LEU A 73 -7.73 -22.44 -7.19
N LYS A 74 -9.01 -22.29 -7.53
CA LYS A 74 -9.98 -21.53 -6.74
C LYS A 74 -10.16 -22.11 -5.34
N ALA A 75 -10.30 -23.42 -5.21
CA ALA A 75 -10.42 -24.07 -3.90
C ALA A 75 -9.17 -23.86 -3.02
N LYS A 76 -7.98 -23.84 -3.63
CA LYS A 76 -6.72 -23.52 -2.92
C LYS A 76 -6.61 -22.05 -2.55
N GLU A 77 -7.11 -21.14 -3.39
CA GLU A 77 -7.14 -19.70 -3.11
C GLU A 77 -8.05 -19.43 -1.90
N GLU A 78 -9.24 -20.03 -1.88
CA GLU A 78 -10.18 -19.94 -0.77
C GLU A 78 -9.62 -20.53 0.54
N ALA A 79 -8.93 -21.68 0.46
CA ALA A 79 -8.27 -22.28 1.61
C ALA A 79 -7.18 -21.36 2.20
N LEU A 80 -6.37 -20.74 1.34
CA LEU A 80 -5.35 -19.78 1.76
C LEU A 80 -6.00 -18.52 2.36
N ALA A 81 -7.06 -17.98 1.74
CA ALA A 81 -7.81 -16.83 2.25
C ALA A 81 -8.36 -17.08 3.66
N ALA A 82 -8.90 -18.27 3.91
CA ALA A 82 -9.41 -18.67 5.21
C ALA A 82 -8.31 -18.70 6.29
N GLN A 83 -7.10 -19.15 5.96
CA GLN A 83 -5.96 -19.11 6.89
C GLN A 83 -5.47 -17.68 7.14
N LEU A 84 -5.46 -16.84 6.10
CA LEU A 84 -5.02 -15.44 6.19
C LEU A 84 -5.99 -14.57 7.00
N SER A 85 -7.29 -14.89 6.99
CA SER A 85 -8.35 -14.16 7.71
C SER A 85 -8.44 -14.55 9.19
N ARG A 86 -7.65 -15.54 9.64
CA ARG A 86 -7.74 -16.05 11.01
C ARG A 86 -6.95 -15.16 11.98
N GLU A 87 -7.64 -14.64 12.98
CA GLU A 87 -7.06 -13.82 14.05
C GLU A 87 -5.93 -14.57 14.79
N PRO A 88 -4.86 -13.87 15.22
CA PRO A 88 -3.78 -14.47 15.99
C PRO A 88 -4.31 -14.97 17.34
N ASN A 89 -4.30 -16.28 17.55
CA ASN A 89 -4.54 -16.85 18.88
C ASN A 89 -3.18 -17.15 19.52
N PRO A 90 -2.80 -16.49 20.64
CA PRO A 90 -1.50 -16.70 21.29
C PRO A 90 -1.27 -18.16 21.74
N GLN A 91 -2.32 -18.96 21.92
CA GLN A 91 -2.22 -20.39 22.26
C GLN A 91 -2.02 -21.32 21.06
N GLN A 92 -2.29 -20.85 19.83
CA GLN A 92 -2.27 -21.67 18.60
C GLN A 92 -1.39 -21.06 17.49
N SER A 93 -0.60 -20.04 17.81
CA SER A 93 0.23 -19.29 16.87
C SER A 93 1.18 -20.21 16.08
N GLY A 94 1.91 -21.11 16.76
CA GLY A 94 2.80 -22.07 16.09
C GLY A 94 2.09 -23.00 15.10
N ALA A 95 0.91 -23.51 15.45
CA ALA A 95 0.13 -24.39 14.58
C ALA A 95 -0.44 -23.64 13.37
N GLN A 96 -0.90 -22.40 13.56
CA GLN A 96 -1.40 -21.55 12.47
C GLN A 96 -0.29 -21.19 11.46
N LEU A 97 0.94 -20.90 11.93
CA LEU A 97 2.09 -20.68 11.04
C LEU A 97 2.46 -21.93 10.26
N GLN A 98 2.47 -23.10 10.91
CA GLN A 98 2.74 -24.36 10.23
C GLN A 98 1.72 -24.67 9.13
N LEU A 99 0.43 -24.40 9.38
CA LEU A 99 -0.61 -24.54 8.35
C LEU A 99 -0.38 -23.58 7.19
N LEU A 100 -0.08 -22.31 7.46
CA LEU A 100 0.18 -21.32 6.41
C LEU A 100 1.44 -21.67 5.59
N SER A 101 2.50 -22.15 6.23
CA SER A 101 3.71 -22.63 5.56
C SER A 101 3.42 -23.84 4.68
N ARG A 102 2.61 -24.79 5.16
CA ARG A 102 2.21 -25.95 4.38
C ARG A 102 1.41 -25.57 3.14
N GLU A 103 0.50 -24.59 3.25
CA GLU A 103 -0.22 -24.08 2.08
C GLU A 103 0.73 -23.36 1.11
N ALA A 104 1.70 -22.60 1.61
CA ALA A 104 2.73 -21.97 0.78
C ALA A 104 3.59 -22.98 0.01
N ASP A 105 4.02 -24.06 0.66
CA ASP A 105 4.77 -25.14 0.03
C ASP A 105 3.92 -25.86 -1.03
N THR A 106 2.63 -26.04 -0.75
CA THR A 106 1.68 -26.63 -1.69
C THR A 106 1.51 -25.75 -2.91
N TRP A 107 1.35 -24.43 -2.73
CA TRP A 107 1.29 -23.47 -3.83
C TRP A 107 2.56 -23.47 -4.68
N SER A 108 3.73 -23.53 -4.06
CA SER A 108 5.00 -23.59 -4.79
C SER A 108 5.07 -24.83 -5.71
N LYS A 109 4.65 -25.99 -5.21
CA LYS A 109 4.56 -27.24 -6.01
C LYS A 109 3.55 -27.13 -7.15
N VAL A 110 2.36 -26.61 -6.88
CA VAL A 110 1.32 -26.41 -7.90
C VAL A 110 1.81 -25.50 -9.03
N LEU A 111 2.45 -24.38 -8.68
CA LEU A 111 2.97 -23.42 -9.65
C LEU A 111 4.13 -24.00 -10.45
N GLU A 112 5.03 -24.76 -9.82
CA GLU A 112 6.11 -25.45 -10.51
C GLU A 112 5.58 -26.47 -11.53
N GLU A 113 4.66 -27.35 -11.12
CA GLU A 113 4.07 -28.37 -11.99
C GLU A 113 3.33 -27.74 -13.17
N LEU A 114 2.45 -26.76 -12.92
CA LEU A 114 1.71 -26.10 -14.00
C LEU A 114 2.64 -25.31 -14.94
N THR A 115 3.70 -24.69 -14.41
CA THR A 115 4.71 -24.02 -15.24
C THR A 115 5.45 -25.03 -16.13
N ASN A 116 5.78 -26.22 -15.61
CA ASN A 116 6.42 -27.28 -16.39
C ASN A 116 5.50 -27.84 -17.48
N VAL A 117 4.22 -28.02 -17.18
CA VAL A 117 3.19 -28.42 -18.16
C VAL A 117 3.09 -27.39 -19.29
N ILE A 118 3.05 -26.09 -18.96
CA ILE A 118 3.02 -25.01 -19.97
C ILE A 118 4.28 -25.05 -20.83
N LYS A 119 5.47 -25.29 -20.23
CA LYS A 119 6.74 -25.39 -20.96
C LYS A 119 6.75 -26.57 -21.94
N GLN A 120 6.35 -27.76 -21.48
CA GLN A 120 6.36 -28.99 -22.28
C GLN A 120 5.33 -28.91 -23.42
N ASN A 121 4.13 -28.40 -23.14
CA ASN A 121 3.04 -28.35 -24.11
C ASN A 121 3.06 -27.11 -25.01
N ALA A 122 4.07 -26.23 -24.91
CA ALA A 122 4.22 -25.05 -25.77
C ALA A 122 4.83 -25.39 -27.14
N GLU A 123 5.56 -26.49 -27.25
CA GLU A 123 6.21 -26.94 -28.50
C GLU A 123 5.27 -27.77 -29.39
N ASP A 124 4.28 -28.42 -28.78
CA ASP A 124 3.29 -29.26 -29.47
C ASP A 124 2.12 -28.43 -30.06
N LEU A 125 2.00 -28.45 -31.39
CA LEU A 125 0.95 -27.73 -32.15
C LEU A 125 -0.48 -28.06 -31.69
N SER A 126 -0.73 -29.29 -31.24
CA SER A 126 -2.06 -29.73 -30.78
C SER A 126 -2.42 -29.28 -29.35
N SER A 127 -1.42 -28.92 -28.54
CA SER A 127 -1.61 -28.50 -27.15
C SER A 127 -1.41 -27.01 -26.93
N LYS A 128 -1.00 -26.27 -27.97
CA LYS A 128 -0.71 -24.83 -27.91
C LYS A 128 -1.88 -24.02 -27.33
N LEU A 129 -3.12 -24.29 -27.76
CA LEU A 129 -4.32 -23.61 -27.27
C LEU A 129 -4.58 -23.89 -25.79
N PHE A 130 -4.47 -25.15 -25.37
CA PHE A 130 -4.61 -25.55 -23.98
C PHE A 130 -3.54 -24.87 -23.10
N SER A 131 -2.28 -24.86 -23.54
CA SER A 131 -1.17 -24.21 -22.84
C SER A 131 -1.38 -22.69 -22.70
N GLN A 132 -1.93 -22.04 -23.72
CA GLN A 132 -2.26 -20.61 -23.67
C GLN A 132 -3.38 -20.31 -22.67
N GLN A 133 -4.45 -21.10 -22.69
CA GLN A 133 -5.55 -20.93 -21.75
C GLN A 133 -5.13 -21.26 -20.30
N LEU A 134 -4.31 -22.29 -20.11
CA LEU A 134 -3.71 -22.63 -18.83
C LEU A 134 -2.78 -21.53 -18.32
N LEU A 135 -1.96 -20.93 -19.20
CA LEU A 135 -1.10 -19.81 -18.87
C LEU A 135 -1.91 -18.58 -18.43
N GLN A 136 -2.99 -18.26 -19.14
CA GLN A 136 -3.91 -17.17 -18.77
C GLN A 136 -4.55 -17.40 -17.40
N LEU A 137 -5.05 -18.61 -17.16
CA LEU A 137 -5.63 -19.02 -15.88
C LEU A 137 -4.61 -18.88 -14.74
N LEU A 138 -3.39 -19.38 -14.95
CA LEU A 138 -2.33 -19.34 -13.95
C LEU A 138 -1.85 -17.92 -13.66
N LEU A 139 -1.72 -17.07 -14.67
CA LEU A 139 -1.41 -15.65 -14.51
C LEU A 139 -2.48 -14.94 -13.67
N SER A 140 -3.76 -15.20 -13.93
CA SER A 140 -4.87 -14.66 -13.16
C SER A 140 -4.79 -15.09 -11.69
N SER A 141 -4.59 -16.39 -11.43
CA SER A 141 -4.44 -16.91 -10.07
C SER A 141 -3.25 -16.31 -9.33
N VAL A 142 -2.07 -16.22 -9.97
CA VAL A 142 -0.88 -15.64 -9.32
C VAL A 142 -1.08 -14.16 -9.00
N VAL A 143 -1.72 -13.39 -9.88
CA VAL A 143 -2.05 -11.97 -9.62
C VAL A 143 -3.06 -11.85 -8.48
N HIS A 144 -4.07 -12.72 -8.44
CA HIS A 144 -5.06 -12.74 -7.37
C HIS A 144 -4.40 -13.07 -6.02
N LEU A 145 -3.56 -14.10 -5.96
CA LEU A 145 -2.79 -14.48 -4.78
C LEU A 145 -1.86 -13.35 -4.31
N LEU A 146 -1.15 -12.71 -5.23
CA LEU A 146 -0.33 -11.54 -4.91
C LEU A 146 -1.17 -10.43 -4.31
N THR A 147 -2.37 -10.18 -4.84
CA THR A 147 -3.28 -9.14 -4.31
C THR A 147 -3.78 -9.50 -2.92
N MET A 148 -4.10 -10.77 -2.66
CA MET A 148 -4.54 -11.25 -1.34
C MET A 148 -3.42 -11.24 -0.28
N LEU A 149 -2.19 -11.53 -0.70
CA LEU A 149 -1.02 -11.53 0.18
C LEU A 149 -0.37 -10.15 0.31
N HIS A 150 -0.69 -9.23 -0.62
CA HIS A 150 -0.20 -7.86 -0.54
C HIS A 150 -0.84 -7.19 0.68
N PRO A 151 -0.04 -6.54 1.52
CA PRO A 151 -0.55 -5.97 2.75
C PRO A 151 -1.34 -4.71 2.43
N ARG A 152 -2.66 -4.82 2.32
CA ARG A 152 -3.52 -3.64 2.45
C ARG A 152 -3.44 -3.06 3.87
N ASP A 153 -3.06 -3.88 4.85
CA ASP A 153 -2.89 -3.48 6.25
C ASP A 153 -1.50 -3.91 6.77
N MET A 154 -0.50 -3.01 6.70
CA MET A 154 0.84 -3.20 7.29
C MET A 154 0.83 -3.05 8.82
N HIS A 155 -0.16 -3.63 9.49
CA HIS A 155 -0.24 -3.74 10.95
C HIS A 155 -0.58 -5.18 11.37
N ASP A 156 0.00 -6.17 10.69
CA ASP A 156 0.10 -7.52 11.26
C ASP A 156 0.99 -7.41 12.50
N SER A 157 0.39 -7.50 13.70
CA SER A 157 1.11 -7.53 14.98
C SER A 157 2.03 -8.75 15.13
N TRP A 158 1.90 -9.71 14.20
CA TRP A 158 2.64 -10.97 14.18
C TRP A 158 3.75 -10.99 13.13
N ALA A 159 4.97 -10.66 13.57
CA ALA A 159 6.15 -10.54 12.71
C ALA A 159 6.47 -11.79 11.86
N GLU A 160 6.33 -13.00 12.42
CA GLU A 160 6.63 -14.25 11.71
C GLU A 160 5.67 -14.51 10.54
N ARG A 161 4.38 -14.18 10.72
CA ARG A 161 3.37 -14.27 9.66
C ARG A 161 3.67 -13.27 8.55
N ALA A 162 4.08 -12.05 8.89
CA ALA A 162 4.47 -11.03 7.93
C ALA A 162 5.72 -11.43 7.13
N GLU A 163 6.72 -12.05 7.77
CA GLU A 163 7.91 -12.58 7.09
C GLU A 163 7.54 -13.70 6.11
N LEU A 164 6.72 -14.65 6.54
CA LEU A 164 6.26 -15.74 5.68
C LEU A 164 5.47 -15.20 4.48
N ARG A 165 4.55 -14.25 4.68
CA ARG A 165 3.84 -13.55 3.58
C ARG A 165 4.82 -12.91 2.60
N ARG A 166 5.85 -12.22 3.09
CA ARG A 166 6.88 -11.60 2.23
C ARG A 166 7.63 -12.65 1.41
N HIS A 167 7.99 -13.78 2.02
CA HIS A 167 8.64 -14.88 1.32
C HIS A 167 7.75 -15.45 0.20
N ILE A 168 6.46 -15.68 0.49
CA ILE A 168 5.49 -16.15 -0.50
C ILE A 168 5.33 -15.15 -1.65
N CYS A 169 5.15 -13.86 -1.34
CA CYS A 169 5.06 -12.80 -2.35
C CYS A 169 6.28 -12.77 -3.28
N LYS A 170 7.49 -12.95 -2.73
CA LYS A 170 8.72 -13.02 -3.52
C LYS A 170 8.72 -14.24 -4.45
N SER A 171 8.29 -15.40 -3.95
CA SER A 171 8.15 -16.62 -4.76
C SER A 171 7.13 -16.42 -5.89
N LEU A 172 5.93 -15.92 -5.59
CA LEU A 172 4.88 -15.64 -6.56
C LEU A 172 5.32 -14.62 -7.63
N ALA A 173 6.06 -13.57 -7.24
CA ALA A 173 6.60 -12.59 -8.18
C ALA A 173 7.62 -13.22 -9.15
N ASN A 174 8.43 -14.18 -8.68
CA ASN A 174 9.33 -14.94 -9.54
C ASN A 174 8.55 -15.81 -10.53
N TYR A 175 7.52 -16.54 -10.09
CA TYR A 175 6.65 -17.31 -10.99
C TYR A 175 5.93 -16.42 -12.00
N LEU A 176 5.39 -15.28 -11.57
CA LEU A 176 4.77 -14.30 -12.46
C LEU A 176 5.73 -13.83 -13.56
N THR A 177 6.99 -13.59 -13.20
CA THR A 177 8.03 -13.20 -14.17
C THR A 177 8.32 -14.33 -15.15
N GLN A 178 8.43 -15.58 -14.67
CA GLN A 178 8.63 -16.76 -15.52
C GLN A 178 7.45 -16.95 -16.48
N LEU A 179 6.21 -16.93 -15.99
CA LEU A 179 4.99 -17.11 -16.79
C LEU A 179 4.83 -16.01 -17.85
N ARG A 180 5.11 -14.76 -17.52
CA ARG A 180 5.10 -13.65 -18.49
C ARG A 180 6.10 -13.87 -19.63
N SER A 181 7.26 -14.46 -19.35
CA SER A 181 8.23 -14.79 -20.42
C SER A 181 7.68 -15.80 -21.43
N HIS A 182 6.78 -16.70 -21.00
CA HIS A 182 6.12 -17.67 -21.89
C HIS A 182 5.04 -17.02 -22.77
N VAL A 183 4.37 -15.97 -22.29
CA VAL A 183 3.48 -15.15 -23.14
C VAL A 183 4.26 -14.56 -24.32
N HIS A 184 5.45 -14.01 -24.05
CA HIS A 184 6.27 -13.33 -25.05
C HIS A 184 6.90 -14.31 -26.06
N ARG A 185 7.26 -15.54 -25.65
CA ARG A 185 7.73 -16.59 -26.58
C ARG A 185 6.65 -17.07 -27.54
N ASN A 186 5.41 -17.23 -27.08
CA ASN A 186 4.32 -17.73 -27.91
C ASN A 186 3.83 -16.73 -28.96
N LEU A 187 4.19 -15.45 -28.82
CA LEU A 187 3.99 -14.40 -29.82
C LEU A 187 5.11 -14.34 -30.87
N SER A 188 6.13 -15.21 -30.77
CA SER A 188 7.31 -15.25 -31.65
C SER A 188 7.18 -16.21 -32.84
N GLU A 189 5.98 -16.40 -33.41
CA GLU A 189 5.83 -16.86 -34.80
C GLU A 189 5.95 -15.66 -35.72
N GLN A 190 7.20 -15.25 -35.98
CA GLN A 190 7.60 -13.97 -36.57
C GLN A 190 6.87 -12.75 -35.98
N PRO A 191 7.57 -11.79 -35.34
CA PRO A 191 6.96 -10.48 -35.27
C PRO A 191 6.69 -10.07 -36.72
N PRO A 192 5.44 -9.77 -37.16
CA PRO A 192 5.34 -8.63 -38.06
C PRO A 192 6.16 -7.56 -37.33
N GLU A 193 7.23 -7.06 -37.96
CA GLU A 193 8.01 -5.91 -37.49
C GLU A 193 7.11 -5.11 -36.60
N PRO A 194 7.46 -4.92 -35.30
CA PRO A 194 6.51 -4.51 -34.30
C PRO A 194 5.63 -3.48 -34.97
N ARG A 195 4.40 -3.89 -35.31
CA ARG A 195 3.37 -2.91 -35.53
C ARG A 195 3.17 -2.49 -34.11
N VAL A 196 4.07 -1.59 -33.69
CA VAL A 196 3.84 -0.60 -32.69
C VAL A 196 2.39 -0.33 -32.98
N ILE A 197 1.52 -0.66 -32.03
CA ILE A 197 0.31 0.12 -31.90
C ILE A 197 0.84 1.49 -31.43
N ALA A 198 1.65 2.13 -32.30
CA ALA A 198 1.65 3.51 -32.60
C ALA A 198 0.29 3.68 -33.26
N ASP A 199 -0.74 3.51 -32.44
CA ASP A 199 -1.66 4.60 -32.38
C ASP A 199 -0.79 5.83 -32.28
N LYS A 200 -0.89 6.63 -33.32
CA LYS A 200 -0.25 7.93 -33.43
C LYS A 200 -0.86 8.87 -32.38
N SER A 201 -1.03 8.44 -31.13
CA SER A 201 -0.95 9.31 -29.97
C SER A 201 0.53 9.65 -29.76
N THR A 202 1.02 10.43 -30.72
CA THR A 202 2.11 11.41 -30.69
C THR A 202 2.56 11.79 -29.29
N MET A 203 3.42 10.98 -28.69
CA MET A 203 4.39 11.48 -27.73
C MET A 203 5.76 11.20 -28.31
N GLU A 204 6.39 12.25 -28.84
CA GLU A 204 7.81 12.21 -29.15
C GLU A 204 8.51 12.18 -27.80
N TRP A 205 8.60 10.98 -27.20
CA TRP A 205 9.30 10.77 -25.95
C TRP A 205 10.67 11.44 -26.01
N ASP A 206 11.34 11.38 -27.17
CA ASP A 206 12.64 12.00 -27.48
C ASP A 206 12.69 13.52 -27.25
N LYS A 207 11.55 14.23 -27.27
CA LYS A 207 11.47 15.66 -26.95
C LYS A 207 11.33 15.94 -25.46
N LEU A 208 10.98 14.94 -24.67
CA LEU A 208 10.79 15.07 -23.23
C LEU A 208 12.06 14.72 -22.49
N THR A 209 12.37 15.56 -21.50
CA THR A 209 13.36 15.25 -20.47
C THR A 209 12.89 14.05 -19.65
N ASP A 210 13.83 13.34 -19.03
CA ASP A 210 13.52 12.14 -18.24
C ASP A 210 12.55 12.44 -17.09
N GLN A 211 12.63 13.64 -16.49
CA GLN A 211 11.69 14.07 -15.46
C GLN A 211 10.28 14.29 -16.00
N GLU A 212 10.14 14.82 -17.22
CA GLU A 212 8.84 14.99 -17.89
C GLU A 212 8.24 13.65 -18.30
N VAL A 213 9.08 12.69 -18.75
CA VAL A 213 8.66 11.31 -19.02
C VAL A 213 8.06 10.69 -17.75
N ILE A 214 8.80 10.77 -16.62
CA ILE A 214 8.33 10.23 -15.34
C ILE A 214 7.02 10.90 -14.93
N LEU A 215 6.96 12.24 -14.95
CA LEU A 215 5.77 12.99 -14.54
C LEU A 215 4.55 12.65 -15.40
N HIS A 216 4.72 12.53 -16.71
CA HIS A 216 3.64 12.16 -17.63
C HIS A 216 3.12 10.76 -17.32
N CYS A 217 4.01 9.79 -17.17
CA CYS A 217 3.66 8.41 -16.85
C CYS A 217 2.98 8.27 -15.48
N VAL A 218 3.45 9.03 -14.48
CA VAL A 218 2.85 9.09 -13.15
C VAL A 218 1.41 9.63 -13.20
N ARG A 219 1.16 10.69 -13.99
CA ARG A 219 -0.19 11.26 -14.14
C ARG A 219 -1.16 10.33 -14.84
N ASN A 220 -0.68 9.60 -15.85
CA ASN A 220 -1.53 8.81 -16.74
C ASN A 220 -1.56 7.31 -16.42
N GLY A 221 -0.80 6.84 -15.43
CA GLY A 221 -0.73 5.42 -15.06
C GLY A 221 0.15 4.57 -15.99
N ASN A 222 0.92 5.20 -16.88
CA ASN A 222 1.77 4.52 -17.86
C ASN A 222 3.21 4.31 -17.33
N VAL A 223 3.34 3.94 -16.06
CA VAL A 223 4.65 3.74 -15.41
C VAL A 223 5.53 2.71 -16.13
N PRO A 224 5.03 1.52 -16.54
CA PRO A 224 5.84 0.54 -17.27
C PRO A 224 6.43 1.08 -18.59
N GLU A 225 5.65 1.88 -19.32
CA GLU A 225 6.07 2.52 -20.57
C GLU A 225 7.24 3.48 -20.31
N GLY A 226 7.10 4.35 -19.29
CA GLY A 226 8.16 5.28 -18.90
C GLY A 226 9.42 4.58 -18.41
N GLN A 227 9.27 3.48 -17.66
CA GLN A 227 10.40 2.66 -17.24
C GLN A 227 11.17 2.09 -18.42
N TYR A 228 10.48 1.55 -19.41
CA TYR A 228 11.09 1.04 -20.63
C TYR A 228 11.87 2.13 -21.35
N GLN A 229 11.26 3.30 -21.58
CA GLN A 229 11.91 4.42 -22.26
C GLN A 229 13.19 4.90 -21.55
N LEU A 230 13.15 5.06 -20.23
CA LEU A 230 14.30 5.51 -19.44
C LEU A 230 15.43 4.47 -19.41
N LEU A 231 15.10 3.17 -19.42
CA LEU A 231 16.08 2.10 -19.52
C LEU A 231 16.72 2.06 -20.91
N CYS A 232 15.94 2.26 -21.98
CA CYS A 232 16.46 2.35 -23.35
C CYS A 232 17.44 3.52 -23.53
N ARG A 233 17.20 4.65 -22.85
CA ARG A 233 18.10 5.82 -22.85
C ARG A 233 19.38 5.62 -22.03
N GLY A 234 19.39 4.66 -21.12
CA GLY A 234 20.49 4.47 -20.16
C GLY A 234 20.62 5.61 -19.13
N SER A 235 19.64 6.50 -19.02
CA SER A 235 19.71 7.69 -18.18
C SER A 235 19.63 7.41 -16.67
N ILE A 236 18.94 6.34 -16.27
CA ILE A 236 18.67 6.02 -14.87
C ILE A 236 19.01 4.54 -14.62
N LYS A 237 19.69 4.26 -13.51
CA LYS A 237 19.99 2.88 -13.12
C LYS A 237 18.70 2.15 -12.75
N ARG A 238 18.63 0.87 -13.11
CA ARG A 238 17.47 0.00 -12.82
C ARG A 238 17.04 0.02 -11.35
N VAL A 239 17.99 0.14 -10.42
CA VAL A 239 17.75 0.17 -8.97
C VAL A 239 17.09 1.49 -8.52
N GLU A 240 17.41 2.60 -9.17
CA GLU A 240 16.93 3.95 -8.83
C GLU A 240 15.62 4.28 -9.55
N LEU A 241 15.28 3.55 -10.61
CA LEU A 241 14.14 3.84 -11.49
C LEU A 241 12.83 3.99 -10.72
N MET A 242 12.43 2.98 -9.95
CA MET A 242 11.17 3.03 -9.18
C MET A 242 11.17 4.12 -8.11
N GLU A 243 12.33 4.42 -7.53
CA GLU A 243 12.46 5.46 -6.52
C GLU A 243 12.21 6.84 -7.16
N SER A 244 12.75 7.09 -8.36
CA SER A 244 12.48 8.32 -9.11
C SER A 244 10.98 8.50 -9.43
N PHE A 245 10.28 7.43 -9.83
CA PHE A 245 8.83 7.49 -10.06
C PHE A 245 8.05 7.81 -8.78
N ARG A 246 8.43 7.19 -7.65
CA ARG A 246 7.80 7.45 -6.35
C ARG A 246 8.00 8.89 -5.90
N GLN A 247 9.21 9.42 -6.00
CA GLN A 247 9.51 10.80 -5.62
C GLN A 247 8.72 11.82 -6.45
N VAL A 248 8.63 11.61 -7.77
CA VAL A 248 7.83 12.48 -8.65
C VAL A 248 6.33 12.37 -8.35
N ALA A 249 5.84 11.17 -8.03
CA ALA A 249 4.45 10.97 -7.63
C ALA A 249 4.10 11.67 -6.32
N GLU A 250 4.98 11.62 -5.31
CA GLU A 250 4.77 12.34 -4.05
C GLU A 250 4.72 13.86 -4.27
N GLN A 251 5.62 14.40 -5.09
CA GLN A 251 5.65 15.82 -5.43
C GLN A 251 4.39 16.26 -6.20
N GLU A 252 3.95 15.48 -7.19
CA GLU A 252 2.74 15.79 -7.94
C GLU A 252 1.48 15.61 -7.07
N ALA A 253 1.45 14.64 -6.17
CA ALA A 253 0.37 14.47 -5.21
C ALA A 253 0.25 15.69 -4.28
N LEU A 254 1.36 16.21 -3.74
CA LEU A 254 1.37 17.47 -2.97
C LEU A 254 0.85 18.66 -3.79
N ARG A 255 1.23 18.73 -5.07
CA ARG A 255 0.75 19.78 -5.98
C ARG A 255 -0.75 19.66 -6.27
N CYS A 256 -1.28 18.45 -6.34
CA CYS A 256 -2.72 18.21 -6.47
C CYS A 256 -3.45 18.60 -5.17
N LEU A 257 -2.91 18.22 -4.00
CA LEU A 257 -3.50 18.55 -2.70
C LEU A 257 -3.55 20.06 -2.43
N SER A 258 -2.51 20.82 -2.81
CA SER A 258 -2.52 22.29 -2.68
C SER A 258 -3.57 22.96 -3.58
N ARG A 259 -4.01 22.28 -4.64
CA ARG A 259 -5.13 22.68 -5.51
C ARG A 259 -6.48 22.13 -5.06
N LYS A 260 -6.52 21.42 -3.93
CA LYS A 260 -7.70 20.70 -3.41
C LYS A 260 -8.21 19.58 -4.33
N GLU A 261 -7.34 19.03 -5.18
CA GLU A 261 -7.64 17.92 -6.09
C GLU A 261 -7.34 16.56 -5.40
N PHE A 262 -8.11 16.19 -4.37
CA PHE A 262 -7.84 14.98 -3.56
C PHE A 262 -7.90 13.68 -4.38
N SER A 263 -8.94 13.49 -5.20
CA SER A 263 -9.09 12.28 -6.02
C SER A 263 -7.93 12.08 -7.00
N LYS A 264 -7.38 13.18 -7.53
CA LYS A 264 -6.25 13.13 -8.45
C LYS A 264 -4.93 12.84 -7.73
N ALA A 265 -4.74 13.39 -6.53
CA ALA A 265 -3.62 13.04 -5.68
C ALA A 265 -3.65 11.53 -5.35
N ALA A 266 -4.84 10.98 -5.06
CA ALA A 266 -4.99 9.56 -4.76
C ALA A 266 -4.64 8.69 -5.96
N LEU A 267 -5.10 9.08 -7.15
CA LEU A 267 -4.81 8.41 -8.43
C LEU A 267 -3.31 8.42 -8.73
N VAL A 268 -2.64 9.58 -8.61
CA VAL A 268 -1.20 9.74 -8.86
C VAL A 268 -0.36 8.81 -7.95
N LEU A 269 -0.71 8.72 -6.66
CA LEU A 269 -0.06 7.83 -5.72
C LEU A 269 -0.34 6.35 -6.06
N GLY A 270 -1.58 6.03 -6.41
CA GLY A 270 -1.99 4.68 -6.81
C GLY A 270 -1.26 4.19 -8.07
N ASN A 271 -1.04 5.08 -9.04
CA ASN A 271 -0.36 4.76 -10.30
C ASN A 271 1.08 4.25 -10.11
N VAL A 272 1.75 4.60 -9.01
CA VAL A 272 3.09 4.11 -8.67
C VAL A 272 3.08 3.00 -7.61
N GLY A 273 1.90 2.52 -7.22
CA GLY A 273 1.70 1.43 -6.27
C GLY A 273 1.73 1.83 -4.80
N PHE A 274 1.55 3.11 -4.46
CA PHE A 274 1.33 3.50 -3.07
C PHE A 274 -0.10 3.17 -2.63
N SER A 275 -0.26 2.79 -1.37
CA SER A 275 -1.56 2.88 -0.70
C SER A 275 -1.85 4.36 -0.44
N SER A 276 -2.82 4.93 -1.15
CA SER A 276 -3.14 6.36 -1.06
C SER A 276 -3.51 6.75 0.39
N THR A 277 -4.19 5.88 1.14
CA THR A 277 -4.60 6.13 2.53
C THR A 277 -3.42 6.23 3.47
N GLU A 278 -2.53 5.24 3.45
CA GLU A 278 -1.31 5.24 4.28
C GLU A 278 -0.41 6.41 3.91
N LYS A 279 -0.26 6.67 2.61
CA LYS A 279 0.60 7.76 2.16
C LYS A 279 0.03 9.12 2.51
N PHE A 280 -1.29 9.32 2.43
CA PHE A 280 -1.93 10.55 2.89
C PHE A 280 -1.81 10.74 4.39
N LYS A 281 -1.88 9.67 5.18
CA LYS A 281 -1.65 9.71 6.63
C LYS A 281 -0.21 10.11 6.95
N GLU A 282 0.77 9.49 6.29
CA GLU A 282 2.18 9.86 6.39
C GLU A 282 2.38 11.34 6.03
N MET A 283 1.81 11.77 4.89
CA MET A 283 1.87 13.15 4.43
C MET A 283 1.24 14.11 5.43
N LEU A 284 0.07 13.79 6.02
CA LEU A 284 -0.58 14.60 7.06
C LEU A 284 0.32 14.79 8.29
N LEU A 285 0.95 13.72 8.77
CA LEU A 285 1.80 13.75 9.96
C LEU A 285 3.14 14.48 9.74
N LEU A 286 3.58 14.60 8.48
CA LEU A 286 4.79 15.32 8.09
C LEU A 286 4.50 16.70 7.50
N CYS A 287 3.24 17.02 7.17
CA CYS A 287 2.87 18.24 6.49
C CYS A 287 3.08 19.45 7.40
N ARG A 288 3.68 20.50 6.84
CA ARG A 288 3.80 21.82 7.48
C ARG A 288 2.83 22.85 6.90
N ASP A 289 2.22 22.54 5.76
CA ASP A 289 1.25 23.40 5.11
C ASP A 289 -0.12 23.18 5.74
N ARG A 290 -0.65 24.21 6.41
CA ARG A 290 -1.94 24.17 7.12
C ARG A 290 -3.11 23.91 6.18
N SER A 291 -3.05 24.38 4.93
CA SER A 291 -4.13 24.21 3.98
C SER A 291 -4.25 22.75 3.54
N VAL A 292 -3.12 22.13 3.22
CA VAL A 292 -3.02 20.71 2.85
C VAL A 292 -3.31 19.82 4.06
N SER A 293 -2.75 20.14 5.23
CA SER A 293 -2.99 19.40 6.48
C SER A 293 -4.47 19.39 6.87
N ARG A 294 -5.17 20.54 6.75
CA ARG A 294 -6.61 20.61 7.02
C ARG A 294 -7.42 19.75 6.06
N LEU A 295 -7.14 19.84 4.76
CA LEU A 295 -7.80 19.03 3.74
C LEU A 295 -7.61 17.53 4.01
N LEU A 296 -6.36 17.10 4.25
CA LEU A 296 -6.05 15.71 4.54
C LEU A 296 -6.71 15.22 5.83
N LYS A 297 -6.74 16.06 6.88
CA LYS A 297 -7.43 15.74 8.13
C LYS A 297 -8.93 15.52 7.91
N GLU A 298 -9.59 16.43 7.19
CA GLU A 298 -11.02 16.33 6.89
C GLU A 298 -11.35 15.04 6.11
N GLU A 299 -10.62 14.78 5.01
CA GLU A 299 -10.84 13.59 4.16
C GLU A 299 -10.54 12.28 4.91
N LEU A 300 -9.43 12.21 5.65
CA LEU A 300 -9.06 10.99 6.40
C LEU A 300 -9.95 10.75 7.62
N SER A 301 -10.46 11.81 8.26
CA SER A 301 -11.47 11.70 9.32
C SER A 301 -12.80 11.19 8.78
N ASN A 302 -13.27 11.72 7.65
CA ASN A 302 -14.51 11.27 7.00
C ASN A 302 -14.45 9.79 6.59
N ALA A 303 -13.26 9.33 6.17
CA ALA A 303 -13.02 7.95 5.82
C ALA A 303 -12.77 7.01 7.03
N GLY A 304 -12.68 7.53 8.26
CA GLY A 304 -12.45 6.72 9.47
C GLY A 304 -11.07 6.07 9.56
N ILE A 305 -10.06 6.62 8.87
CA ILE A 305 -8.70 6.02 8.76
C ILE A 305 -7.79 6.41 9.93
N LEU A 306 -8.04 7.56 10.57
CA LEU A 306 -7.18 8.08 11.62
C LEU A 306 -7.32 7.27 12.92
N SER A 307 -6.18 6.88 13.51
CA SER A 307 -6.17 6.20 14.81
C SER A 307 -6.41 7.19 15.96
N GLY A 308 -6.68 6.66 17.15
CA GLY A 308 -6.77 7.47 18.37
C GLY A 308 -5.47 8.22 18.71
N GLU A 309 -4.31 7.65 18.37
CA GLU A 309 -3.01 8.31 18.55
C GLU A 309 -2.84 9.49 17.58
N ASP A 310 -3.18 9.29 16.31
CA ASP A 310 -3.11 10.33 15.28
C ASP A 310 -4.00 11.51 15.64
N THR A 311 -5.22 11.22 16.10
CA THR A 311 -6.19 12.23 16.53
C THR A 311 -5.64 13.08 17.69
N ARG A 312 -5.04 12.44 18.72
CA ARG A 312 -4.41 13.14 19.84
C ARG A 312 -3.25 14.04 19.41
N LEU A 313 -2.44 13.61 18.44
CA LEU A 313 -1.33 14.42 17.92
C LEU A 313 -1.83 15.63 17.13
N LEU A 314 -2.85 15.43 16.29
CA LEU A 314 -3.49 16.50 15.53
C LEU A 314 -4.20 17.51 16.45
N GLU A 315 -4.77 17.07 17.57
CA GLU A 315 -5.33 17.96 18.60
C GLU A 315 -4.26 18.78 19.31
N LYS A 316 -3.13 18.16 19.69
CA LYS A 316 -1.98 18.88 20.27
C LYS A 316 -1.45 19.93 19.29
N CYS A 317 -1.33 19.57 18.01
CA CYS A 317 -0.89 20.50 16.96
C CYS A 317 -1.87 21.66 16.81
N ALA A 318 -3.16 21.38 16.77
CA ALA A 318 -4.21 22.41 16.70
C ALA A 318 -4.15 23.38 17.89
N LYS A 319 -3.93 22.90 19.12
CA LYS A 319 -3.75 23.76 20.31
C LYS A 319 -2.58 24.72 20.14
N ILE A 320 -1.43 24.23 19.67
CA ILE A 320 -0.25 25.08 19.43
C ILE A 320 -0.54 26.08 18.30
N GLU A 321 -1.19 25.65 17.22
CA GLU A 321 -1.52 26.53 16.09
C GLU A 321 -2.49 27.66 16.45
N THR A 322 -3.42 27.45 17.40
CA THR A 322 -4.32 28.52 17.89
C THR A 322 -3.55 29.66 18.55
N VAL A 323 -2.39 29.35 19.14
CA VAL A 323 -1.56 30.32 19.86
C VAL A 323 -0.51 30.94 18.93
N PHE A 324 0.06 30.14 18.03
CA PHE A 324 1.15 30.54 17.13
C PHE A 324 0.68 30.57 15.67
N CYS A 325 -0.23 31.50 15.34
CA CYS A 325 -0.72 31.67 13.97
C CYS A 325 0.30 32.39 13.06
N ASP A 326 0.30 32.07 11.76
CA ASP A 326 1.14 32.69 10.71
C ASP A 326 0.72 34.14 10.39
N ASP A 327 -0.22 34.72 11.14
CA ASP A 327 -0.66 36.10 10.94
C ASP A 327 0.42 37.11 11.36
N ARG A 328 0.44 38.25 10.64
CA ARG A 328 1.37 39.38 10.85
C ARG A 328 1.40 39.88 12.31
N SER A 329 0.40 39.55 13.13
CA SER A 329 0.31 39.86 14.55
C SER A 329 1.52 39.34 15.34
N TRP A 330 2.02 38.14 15.06
CA TRP A 330 3.14 37.59 15.83
C TRP A 330 4.49 38.21 15.46
N ALA A 331 4.73 38.45 14.17
CA ALA A 331 5.96 39.10 13.69
C ALA A 331 6.05 40.56 14.18
N CYS A 332 4.93 41.30 14.18
CA CYS A 332 4.85 42.64 14.75
C CYS A 332 5.10 42.62 16.27
N PHE A 333 4.57 41.64 17.00
CA PHE A 333 4.74 41.56 18.44
C PHE A 333 6.16 41.14 18.87
N ALA A 334 6.76 40.14 18.21
CA ALA A 334 8.14 39.74 18.48
C ALA A 334 9.13 40.90 18.27
N ALA A 335 8.89 41.74 17.26
CA ALA A 335 9.64 42.97 17.04
C ALA A 335 9.44 44.01 18.17
N THR A 336 8.22 44.14 18.71
CA THR A 336 7.92 45.02 19.86
C THR A 336 8.60 44.54 21.15
N ARG A 337 8.64 43.23 21.41
CA ARG A 337 9.37 42.65 22.56
C ARG A 337 10.89 42.86 22.45
N TYR A 338 11.45 42.79 21.24
CA TYR A 338 12.87 43.12 21.02
C TYR A 338 13.16 44.61 21.27
N ARG A 339 12.24 45.51 20.90
CA ARG A 339 12.35 46.96 21.17
C ARG A 339 12.16 47.30 22.66
N ALA A 340 11.26 46.61 23.37
CA ALA A 340 11.03 46.82 24.81
C ALA A 340 12.22 46.33 25.66
N THR A 341 12.81 45.19 25.31
CA THR A 341 14.01 44.68 26.00
C THR A 341 15.28 45.46 25.65
N ALA A 342 15.38 46.05 24.45
CA ALA A 342 16.45 46.98 24.11
C ALA A 342 16.38 48.32 24.85
N ARG A 343 15.18 48.82 25.18
CA ARG A 343 14.99 50.06 25.96
C ARG A 343 15.23 49.89 27.47
N HIS A 344 15.25 48.67 27.99
CA HIS A 344 15.51 48.37 29.40
C HIS A 344 16.97 48.03 29.75
N LYS A 345 17.92 48.30 28.85
CA LYS A 345 19.36 48.33 29.20
C LYS A 345 19.75 49.71 29.72
N GLN A 346 19.28 50.06 30.91
CA GLN A 346 19.91 51.07 31.77
C GLN A 346 20.43 50.36 33.03
N PRO A 347 21.61 50.74 33.55
CA PRO A 347 22.36 49.90 34.45
C PRO A 347 22.02 50.29 35.89
N TYR A 348 21.14 49.58 36.61
CA TYR A 348 21.27 49.47 38.08
C TYR A 348 20.36 48.36 38.63
N GLY A 349 21.03 47.42 39.31
CA GLY A 349 20.58 46.42 40.27
C GLY A 349 19.09 46.08 40.38
N SER A 350 18.73 44.90 39.86
CA SER A 350 17.75 43.97 40.47
C SER A 350 17.91 42.60 39.81
N LYS A 351 18.56 41.67 40.51
CA LYS A 351 18.61 40.26 40.15
C LYS A 351 17.23 39.65 40.43
N GLN A 352 16.30 39.76 39.49
CA GLN A 352 15.19 38.82 39.37
C GLN A 352 15.26 38.21 37.98
N ALA A 353 15.44 36.89 37.98
CA ALA A 353 15.66 36.07 36.81
C ALA A 353 14.42 36.09 35.90
N LEU A 354 14.38 37.02 34.96
CA LEU A 354 13.76 36.75 33.66
C LEU A 354 14.75 35.86 32.90
N ALA A 355 14.70 34.57 33.23
CA ALA A 355 15.30 33.54 32.38
C ALA A 355 14.63 33.69 31.00
N ALA A 356 15.32 34.35 30.08
CA ALA A 356 15.06 34.19 28.66
C ALA A 356 15.36 32.72 28.36
N VAL A 357 14.34 31.87 28.53
CA VAL A 357 14.35 30.49 28.07
C VAL A 357 14.62 30.59 26.58
N LYS A 358 15.81 30.13 26.17
CA LYS A 358 16.12 29.98 24.75
C LYS A 358 14.99 29.14 24.14
N PRO A 359 14.37 29.56 23.01
CA PRO A 359 13.46 28.69 22.30
C PRO A 359 14.19 27.37 22.05
N CYS A 360 13.59 26.25 22.45
CA CYS A 360 14.14 24.93 22.19
C CYS A 360 14.42 24.84 20.70
N GLN A 361 15.70 24.84 20.32
CA GLN A 361 16.07 24.63 18.93
C GLN A 361 15.59 23.22 18.56
N PRO A 362 14.81 23.05 17.48
CA PRO A 362 14.46 21.72 17.01
C PRO A 362 15.77 20.96 16.71
N PRO A 363 15.88 19.67 17.07
CA PRO A 363 17.06 18.88 16.77
C PRO A 363 17.31 18.81 15.26
N ASP A 364 18.53 19.12 14.83
CA ASP A 364 18.97 19.04 13.44
C ASP A 364 19.02 17.57 12.98
N LEU A 365 17.97 17.14 12.28
CA LEU A 365 17.98 15.92 11.48
C LEU A 365 17.71 16.29 10.03
N ASN A 366 18.81 16.47 9.28
CA ASN A 366 18.82 16.61 7.83
C ASN A 366 18.40 15.29 7.16
N LEU A 367 17.11 14.98 7.15
CA LEU A 367 16.52 13.96 6.28
C LEU A 367 15.25 14.56 5.67
N HIS A 368 15.32 14.84 4.36
CA HIS A 368 14.25 15.40 3.49
C HIS A 368 13.94 16.89 3.57
N SER A 369 14.97 17.75 3.57
CA SER A 369 14.79 19.16 3.19
C SER A 369 14.63 19.29 1.67
N ASN A 370 13.42 19.10 1.16
CA ASN A 370 13.00 19.56 -0.18
C ASN A 370 11.55 20.09 -0.15
N MET A 371 11.12 20.65 0.98
CA MET A 371 9.89 21.45 1.05
C MET A 371 10.28 22.91 1.20
N VAL A 372 10.18 23.64 0.09
CA VAL A 372 10.26 25.10 -0.10
C VAL A 372 10.54 25.86 1.19
N ALA A 373 11.82 26.14 1.40
CA ALA A 373 12.30 26.99 2.48
C ALA A 373 11.94 28.46 2.20
N ASN A 374 10.69 28.83 2.48
CA ASN A 374 10.31 30.24 2.62
C ASN A 374 10.77 30.72 4.00
N HIS A 375 12.04 31.14 4.09
CA HIS A 375 12.60 31.84 5.24
C HIS A 375 12.09 33.29 5.29
N GLY A 376 10.80 33.45 5.59
CA GLY A 376 10.29 34.66 6.24
C GLY A 376 10.37 34.48 7.76
N LEU A 377 10.38 35.59 8.51
CA LEU A 377 10.25 35.62 9.98
C LEU A 377 8.90 35.01 10.41
N ALA A 378 8.78 33.69 10.32
CA ALA A 378 7.60 32.94 10.71
C ALA A 378 7.58 32.78 12.24
N ALA A 379 6.38 32.76 12.82
CA ALA A 379 6.24 32.62 14.26
C ALA A 379 6.87 31.29 14.74
N PRO A 380 7.57 31.24 15.89
CA PRO A 380 8.00 29.98 16.49
C PRO A 380 6.81 28.99 16.53
N TYR A 381 7.05 27.75 16.11
CA TYR A 381 6.07 26.65 16.11
C TYR A 381 4.88 26.78 15.14
N CYS A 382 4.83 27.78 14.25
CA CYS A 382 3.73 27.97 13.29
C CYS A 382 3.60 26.90 12.19
N ARG A 383 4.65 26.10 11.98
CA ARG A 383 4.81 25.10 10.91
C ARG A 383 5.31 23.77 11.45
N LEU A 384 4.82 23.40 12.63
CA LEU A 384 5.22 22.18 13.28
C LEU A 384 4.53 20.98 12.62
N ALA A 385 5.30 19.95 12.27
CA ALA A 385 4.74 18.71 11.78
C ALA A 385 4.13 17.92 12.96
N PRO A 386 2.90 17.38 12.86
CA PRO A 386 2.26 16.66 13.97
C PRO A 386 3.11 15.51 14.54
N SER A 387 3.86 14.82 13.68
CA SER A 387 4.80 13.75 14.07
C SER A 387 5.85 14.19 15.08
N TRP A 388 6.25 15.47 15.09
CA TRP A 388 7.26 15.99 16.02
C TRP A 388 6.75 16.02 17.45
N LEU A 389 5.43 16.15 17.65
CA LEU A 389 4.81 16.17 18.98
C LEU A 389 4.81 14.81 19.67
N LYS A 390 5.15 13.72 18.95
CA LYS A 390 5.37 12.41 19.57
C LYS A 390 6.53 12.43 20.56
N PHE A 391 7.52 13.30 20.34
CA PHE A 391 8.71 13.42 21.18
C PHE A 391 8.56 14.47 22.28
N TRP A 392 7.41 15.13 22.36
CA TRP A 392 7.17 16.21 23.32
C TRP A 392 6.39 15.67 24.52
N GLU A 393 7.02 15.78 25.69
CA GLU A 393 6.36 15.57 26.98
C GLU A 393 5.27 16.63 27.21
N SER A 394 4.27 16.30 28.02
CA SER A 394 3.18 17.22 28.37
C SER A 394 3.70 18.54 28.93
N ASP A 395 4.71 18.50 29.82
CA ASP A 395 5.35 19.68 30.40
C ASP A 395 5.99 20.60 29.34
N THR A 396 6.47 20.03 28.24
CA THR A 396 7.04 20.82 27.13
C THR A 396 5.93 21.52 26.35
N ILE A 397 4.83 20.84 26.08
CA ILE A 397 3.66 21.42 25.43
C ILE A 397 3.07 22.55 26.30
N ASP A 398 2.91 22.31 27.61
CA ASP A 398 2.33 23.27 28.54
C ASP A 398 3.20 24.52 28.68
N ARG A 399 4.53 24.37 28.70
CA ARG A 399 5.46 25.51 28.68
C ARG A 399 5.30 26.35 27.41
N VAL A 400 5.26 25.70 26.24
CA VAL A 400 5.11 26.38 24.94
C VAL A 400 3.77 27.13 24.86
N LEU A 401 2.67 26.49 25.29
CA LEU A 401 1.35 27.14 25.34
C LEU A 401 1.32 28.30 26.33
N THR A 402 1.90 28.13 27.53
CA THR A 402 1.97 29.19 28.55
C THR A 402 2.75 30.41 28.04
N GLU A 403 3.89 30.19 27.37
CA GLU A 403 4.66 31.26 26.74
C GLU A 403 3.83 32.00 25.68
N GLY A 404 3.17 31.25 24.80
CA GLY A 404 2.38 31.85 23.74
C GLY A 404 1.14 32.62 24.26
N HIS A 405 0.45 32.10 25.28
CA HIS A 405 -0.66 32.80 25.93
C HIS A 405 -0.22 34.05 26.69
N ALA A 406 0.93 33.99 27.39
CA ALA A 406 1.48 35.17 28.07
C ALA A 406 1.78 36.30 27.08
N VAL A 407 2.23 35.95 25.87
CA VAL A 407 2.41 36.91 24.80
C VAL A 407 1.06 37.46 24.30
N LEU A 408 0.06 36.61 24.02
CA LEU A 408 -1.25 37.08 23.55
C LEU A 408 -1.93 38.01 24.57
N ALA A 409 -1.89 37.66 25.86
CA ALA A 409 -2.46 38.50 26.93
C ALA A 409 -1.77 39.87 27.05
N SER A 410 -0.50 39.98 26.65
CA SER A 410 0.20 41.26 26.61
C SER A 410 -0.15 42.12 25.38
N GLN A 411 -0.79 41.56 24.35
CA GLN A 411 -1.31 42.32 23.20
C GLN A 411 -2.63 43.02 23.54
N ASP A 412 -3.53 42.32 24.22
CA ASP A 412 -4.84 42.86 24.61
C ASP A 412 -4.72 44.06 25.56
N ASN A 413 -3.69 44.06 26.42
CA ASN A 413 -3.42 45.16 27.34
C ASN A 413 -2.79 46.40 26.67
N VAL A 414 -2.26 46.31 25.45
CA VAL A 414 -1.70 47.46 24.71
C VAL A 414 -2.79 48.25 23.98
N HIS A 415 -3.94 47.63 23.69
CA HIS A 415 -5.09 48.32 23.09
C HIS A 415 -6.02 49.01 24.10
N LEU A 416 -5.71 48.93 25.40
CA LEU A 416 -6.42 49.60 26.50
C LEU A 416 -5.55 50.67 27.19
N GLY A 417 -4.69 51.37 26.45
CA GLY A 417 -4.10 52.62 26.91
C GLY A 417 -5.14 53.75 26.87
N PRO A 418 -5.18 54.64 27.87
CA PRO A 418 -6.23 55.65 27.98
C PRO A 418 -6.20 56.58 26.77
N GLY A 419 -7.37 56.86 26.22
CA GLY A 419 -7.54 58.01 25.35
C GLY A 419 -7.21 59.27 26.13
N GLU A 420 -6.24 60.01 25.61
CA GLU A 420 -6.17 61.47 25.68
C GLU A 420 -5.89 62.00 24.27
#